data_AF-A0AA89AZW5-F1
#
_entry.id   AF-A0AA89AZW5-F1
#
_cell.length_a   1.000
_cell.length_b   1.000
_cell.length_c   1.000
_cell.angle_alpha   90.00
_cell.angle_beta   90.00
_cell.angle_gamma   90.00
#
_symmetry.space_group_name_H-M   'P 1'
#
loop_
_entity.id
_entity.type
_entity.pdbx_description
1 polymer ?
#
loop_
_entity_poly.entity_id
_entity_poly.type
_entity_poly.pdbx_seq_one_letter_code
_entity_poly.pdbx_strand_id
1 'polypeptide(L)'
;MSSLQIMTGVTSSTNEQSKVIRKQLPAVLKLENLINHIGMMDTVMKQQLHTEWNRKKITVVPTVTKFTLTLSCRFFLGIEDPKMVEEIDVSIKDIDPGIMSIPINFPGTYFNRAIKASKVMRDKIKLFVRQAKNDLQEGSASESKSFMMHMLRTADENGQFYNESYVAHNVYGLVEGGYGTLTSILTFIMKYLSEFPHVYDEVLEGKAHTQTQFYRDAILFMNQFSHNSAISLGNRIDEQRFKT
;
A
#
# COMPACT_ATOMS: atom_id res chain seq x y z
N MET A 1 4.03 -10.32 -21.46
CA MET A 1 3.22 -10.01 -20.26
C MET A 1 4.14 -10.05 -19.06
N SER A 2 4.24 -8.98 -18.27
CA SER A 2 5.07 -8.97 -17.06
C SER A 2 4.43 -9.77 -15.92
N SER A 3 5.25 -10.27 -15.00
CA SER A 3 4.82 -10.97 -13.77
C SER A 3 3.74 -10.18 -13.02
N LEU A 4 3.89 -8.85 -13.01
CA LEU A 4 2.97 -7.90 -12.41
C LEU A 4 1.60 -7.90 -13.12
N GLN A 5 1.54 -7.95 -14.45
CA GLN A 5 0.27 -7.99 -15.21
C GLN A 5 -0.53 -9.26 -14.96
N ILE A 6 0.14 -10.40 -14.85
CA ILE A 6 -0.50 -11.69 -14.54
C ILE A 6 -1.03 -11.68 -13.10
N MET A 7 -0.26 -11.10 -12.18
CA MET A 7 -0.65 -10.99 -10.78
C MET A 7 -1.82 -10.02 -10.60
N THR A 8 -1.88 -8.92 -11.35
CA THR A 8 -2.95 -7.91 -11.27
C THR A 8 -4.19 -8.25 -12.12
N GLY A 9 -4.08 -9.19 -13.07
CA GLY A 9 -5.20 -9.76 -13.83
C GLY A 9 -5.71 -8.91 -14.99
N VAL A 10 -4.88 -8.05 -15.61
CA VAL A 10 -5.32 -7.11 -16.66
C VAL A 10 -4.96 -7.59 -18.07
N THR A 11 -5.95 -7.59 -18.97
CA THR A 11 -5.80 -7.76 -20.43
C THR A 11 -6.13 -6.49 -21.23
N SER A 12 -6.61 -5.42 -20.59
CA SER A 12 -6.88 -4.12 -21.24
C SER A 12 -5.63 -3.23 -21.27
N SER A 13 -5.57 -2.28 -22.22
CA SER A 13 -4.39 -1.44 -22.39
C SER A 13 -4.09 -0.67 -21.10
N THR A 14 -2.89 -0.87 -20.57
CA THR A 14 -2.39 -0.32 -19.28
C THR A 14 -2.47 1.22 -19.23
N ASN A 15 -2.60 1.87 -20.39
CA ASN A 15 -2.68 3.32 -20.55
C ASN A 15 -3.99 3.92 -20.04
N GLU A 16 -5.16 3.34 -20.34
CA GLU A 16 -6.45 3.94 -19.95
C GLU A 16 -6.72 3.83 -18.44
N GLN A 17 -6.29 2.72 -17.82
CA GLN A 17 -6.36 2.55 -16.37
C GLN A 17 -5.42 3.51 -15.63
N SER A 18 -4.19 3.67 -16.13
CA SER A 18 -3.20 4.57 -15.53
C SER A 18 -3.63 6.04 -15.60
N LYS A 19 -4.32 6.47 -16.67
CA LYS A 19 -4.81 7.84 -16.84
C LYS A 19 -5.80 8.23 -15.74
N VAL A 20 -6.71 7.33 -15.37
CA VAL A 20 -7.72 7.60 -14.35
C VAL A 20 -7.11 7.74 -12.96
N ILE A 21 -6.21 6.82 -12.55
CA ILE A 21 -5.49 6.97 -11.28
C ILE A 21 -4.73 8.31 -11.28
N ARG A 22 -3.98 8.60 -12.34
CA ARG A 22 -3.21 9.86 -12.46
C ARG A 22 -4.09 11.11 -12.38
N LYS A 23 -5.36 11.00 -12.75
CA LYS A 23 -6.32 12.11 -12.70
C LYS A 23 -7.03 12.23 -11.36
N GLN A 24 -7.48 11.12 -10.78
CA GLN A 24 -8.33 11.09 -9.57
C GLN A 24 -7.49 11.13 -8.29
N LEU A 25 -6.34 10.46 -8.27
CA LEU A 25 -5.49 10.37 -7.08
C LEU A 25 -5.02 11.75 -6.59
N PRO A 26 -4.60 12.70 -7.45
CA PRO A 26 -4.26 14.04 -6.99
C PRO A 26 -5.40 14.74 -6.25
N ALA A 27 -6.67 14.52 -6.63
CA ALA A 27 -7.81 15.14 -5.94
C ALA A 27 -7.93 14.67 -4.49
N VAL A 28 -7.64 13.39 -4.23
CA VAL A 28 -7.63 12.81 -2.86
C VAL A 28 -6.34 13.18 -2.10
N LEU A 29 -5.24 13.38 -2.81
CA LEU A 29 -3.96 13.83 -2.25
C LEU A 29 -3.82 15.36 -2.13
N LYS A 30 -4.82 16.14 -2.52
CA LYS A 30 -4.82 17.60 -2.31
C LYS A 30 -4.65 17.90 -0.83
N LEU A 31 -3.91 18.95 -0.52
CA LEU A 31 -3.55 19.35 0.85
C LEU A 31 -4.78 19.43 1.79
N GLU A 32 -5.88 19.99 1.29
CA GLU A 32 -7.17 20.10 2.00
C GLU A 32 -7.75 18.75 2.44
N ASN A 33 -7.59 17.73 1.59
CA ASN A 33 -7.99 16.36 1.91
C ASN A 33 -6.93 15.67 2.77
N LEU A 34 -5.64 15.93 2.54
CA LEU A 34 -4.54 15.35 3.31
C LEU A 34 -4.59 15.74 4.79
N ILE A 35 -4.99 16.98 5.12
CA ILE A 35 -5.18 17.43 6.51
C ILE A 35 -6.17 16.55 7.26
N ASN A 36 -7.27 16.13 6.61
CA ASN A 36 -8.24 15.21 7.22
C ASN A 36 -7.62 13.83 7.51
N HIS A 37 -6.61 13.42 6.76
CA HIS A 37 -5.92 12.16 6.98
C HIS A 37 -4.93 12.21 8.16
N ILE A 38 -4.43 13.40 8.54
CA ILE A 38 -3.53 13.55 9.71
C ILE A 38 -4.23 13.09 10.98
N GLY A 39 -5.49 13.51 11.20
CA GLY A 39 -6.26 13.09 12.39
C GLY A 39 -6.51 11.58 12.43
N MET A 40 -6.78 10.97 11.27
CA MET A 40 -6.91 9.51 11.14
C MET A 40 -5.59 8.81 11.44
N MET A 41 -4.47 9.29 10.90
CA MET A 41 -3.14 8.73 11.15
C MET A 41 -2.77 8.81 12.63
N ASP A 42 -3.00 9.96 13.28
CA ASP A 42 -2.77 10.16 14.71
C ASP A 42 -3.61 9.20 15.56
N THR A 43 -4.88 9.02 15.21
CA THR A 43 -5.79 8.09 15.90
C THR A 43 -5.29 6.65 15.81
N VAL A 44 -4.92 6.19 14.60
CA VAL A 44 -4.38 4.84 14.39
C VAL A 44 -3.06 4.66 15.14
N MET A 45 -2.19 5.67 15.11
CA MET A 45 -0.89 5.64 15.79
C MET A 45 -1.07 5.52 17.30
N LYS A 46 -1.93 6.35 17.91
CA LYS A 46 -2.26 6.27 19.33
C LYS A 46 -2.82 4.90 19.71
N GLN A 47 -3.76 4.39 18.92
CA GLN A 47 -4.33 3.06 19.15
C GLN A 47 -3.24 1.99 19.17
N GLN A 48 -2.37 1.97 18.15
CA GLN A 48 -1.25 1.03 18.05
C GLN A 48 -0.25 1.16 19.21
N LEU A 49 0.07 2.39 19.61
CA LEU A 49 0.94 2.67 20.76
C LEU A 49 0.37 2.06 22.05
N HIS A 50 -0.92 2.26 22.31
CA HIS A 50 -1.58 1.76 23.52
C HIS A 50 -1.76 0.25 23.54
N THR A 51 -2.07 -0.38 22.40
CA THR A 51 -2.42 -1.81 22.35
C THR A 51 -1.22 -2.72 22.13
N GLU A 52 -0.25 -2.30 21.32
CA GLU A 52 0.76 -3.21 20.76
C GLU A 52 2.20 -2.74 20.99
N TRP A 53 2.46 -1.44 21.14
CA TRP A 53 3.83 -0.93 21.20
C TRP A 53 4.29 -0.62 22.63
N ASN A 54 3.36 -0.49 23.59
CA ASN A 54 3.68 -0.31 25.01
C ASN A 54 4.18 -1.61 25.67
N ARG A 55 5.37 -2.05 25.26
CA ARG A 55 6.05 -3.25 25.78
C ARG A 55 7.56 -3.04 25.77
N LYS A 56 8.28 -3.83 26.58
CA LYS A 56 9.73 -3.73 26.75
C LYS A 56 10.52 -3.92 25.45
N LYS A 57 10.01 -4.72 24.51
CA LYS A 57 10.65 -5.00 23.23
C LYS A 57 9.60 -5.17 22.13
N ILE A 58 9.85 -4.54 20.99
CA ILE A 58 9.04 -4.68 19.77
C ILE A 58 9.93 -5.16 18.62
N THR A 59 9.36 -5.91 17.69
CA THR A 59 9.99 -6.17 16.40
C THR A 59 9.45 -5.14 15.40
N VAL A 60 10.32 -4.26 14.90
CA VAL A 60 9.90 -3.07 14.13
C VAL A 60 9.13 -3.44 12.88
N VAL A 61 9.68 -4.29 12.00
CA VAL A 61 9.06 -4.57 10.69
C VAL A 61 7.61 -5.06 10.80
N PRO A 62 7.27 -6.16 11.53
CA PRO A 62 5.88 -6.61 11.61
C PRO A 62 4.94 -5.58 12.25
N THR A 63 5.45 -4.84 13.23
CA THR A 63 4.70 -3.82 13.97
C THR A 63 4.35 -2.64 13.07
N VAL A 64 5.33 -2.15 12.32
CA VAL A 64 5.17 -1.06 11.35
C VAL A 64 4.33 -1.52 10.15
N THR A 65 4.51 -2.76 9.65
CA THR A 65 3.68 -3.32 8.57
C THR A 65 2.21 -3.32 8.93
N LYS A 66 1.87 -3.74 10.14
CA LYS A 66 0.47 -3.73 10.60
C LYS A 66 -0.09 -2.31 10.65
N PHE A 67 0.69 -1.36 11.17
CA PHE A 67 0.32 0.05 11.21
C PHE A 67 0.08 0.64 9.81
N THR A 68 1.03 0.47 8.88
CA THR A 68 0.93 1.01 7.51
C THR A 68 -0.16 0.33 6.71
N LEU A 69 -0.37 -0.98 6.88
CA LEU A 69 -1.46 -1.71 6.22
C LEU A 69 -2.82 -1.21 6.72
N THR A 70 -2.96 -0.99 8.03
CA THR A 70 -4.18 -0.42 8.62
C THR A 70 -4.46 0.96 8.04
N LEU A 71 -3.43 1.82 7.94
CA LEU A 71 -3.55 3.13 7.30
C LEU A 71 -3.96 3.02 5.83
N SER A 72 -3.33 2.15 5.06
CA SER A 72 -3.66 1.94 3.64
C SER A 72 -5.10 1.44 3.46
N CYS A 73 -5.57 0.51 4.30
CA CYS A 73 -6.94 0.01 4.25
C CYS A 73 -7.95 1.12 4.62
N ARG A 74 -7.69 1.91 5.66
CA ARG A 74 -8.55 3.05 6.02
C ARG A 74 -8.56 4.11 4.93
N PHE A 75 -7.41 4.48 4.40
CA PHE A 75 -7.26 5.53 3.40
C PHE A 75 -7.90 5.15 2.05
N PHE A 76 -7.54 3.98 1.51
CA PHE A 76 -7.97 3.60 0.16
C PHE A 76 -9.34 2.94 0.15
N LEU A 77 -9.66 2.09 1.13
CA LEU A 77 -10.91 1.34 1.17
C LEU A 77 -11.93 1.97 2.13
N GLY A 78 -11.48 2.63 3.20
CA GLY A 78 -12.39 3.08 4.26
C GLY A 78 -12.74 1.97 5.25
N ILE A 79 -11.90 0.93 5.33
CA ILE A 79 -12.07 -0.19 6.26
C ILE A 79 -11.51 0.20 7.62
N GLU A 80 -12.38 0.27 8.62
CA GLU A 80 -11.99 0.54 10.01
C GLU A 80 -11.95 -0.72 10.88
N ASP A 81 -12.68 -1.78 10.49
CA ASP A 81 -12.75 -3.05 11.20
C ASP A 81 -11.38 -3.77 11.18
N PRO A 82 -10.72 -3.96 12.33
CA PRO A 82 -9.45 -4.67 12.42
C PRO A 82 -9.48 -6.09 11.84
N LYS A 83 -10.63 -6.78 11.89
CA LYS A 83 -10.74 -8.15 11.36
C LYS A 83 -10.61 -8.18 9.84
N MET A 84 -11.22 -7.22 9.15
CA MET A 84 -11.08 -7.09 7.69
C MET A 84 -9.64 -6.75 7.29
N VAL A 85 -8.95 -5.90 8.07
CA VAL A 85 -7.53 -5.61 7.85
C VAL A 85 -6.67 -6.87 8.05
N GLU A 86 -6.96 -7.68 9.06
CA GLU A 86 -6.27 -8.95 9.29
C GLU A 86 -6.49 -9.95 8.15
N GLU A 87 -7.70 -10.05 7.61
CA GLU A 87 -7.97 -10.90 6.43
C GLU A 87 -7.17 -10.47 5.19
N ILE A 88 -6.94 -9.17 5.04
CA ILE A 88 -6.07 -8.61 4.00
C ILE A 88 -4.61 -8.98 4.28
N ASP A 89 -4.13 -8.81 5.53
CA ASP A 89 -2.77 -9.18 5.95
C ASP A 89 -2.46 -10.66 5.70
N VAL A 90 -3.42 -11.57 5.94
CA VAL A 90 -3.24 -13.00 5.65
C VAL A 90 -2.99 -13.24 4.16
N SER A 91 -3.71 -12.51 3.29
CA SER A 91 -3.55 -12.67 1.83
C SER A 91 -2.20 -12.13 1.36
N ILE A 92 -1.74 -11.02 1.94
CA ILE A 92 -0.46 -10.36 1.63
C ILE A 92 0.73 -11.31 1.85
N LYS A 93 0.69 -12.17 2.87
CA LYS A 93 1.79 -13.12 3.17
C LYS A 93 2.14 -14.06 2.02
N ASP A 94 1.16 -14.39 1.17
CA ASP A 94 1.40 -15.19 -0.03
C ASP A 94 1.64 -14.33 -1.28
N ILE A 95 1.16 -13.08 -1.31
CA ILE A 95 1.30 -12.15 -2.45
C ILE A 95 2.73 -11.59 -2.51
N ASP A 96 3.21 -11.01 -1.42
CA ASP A 96 4.50 -10.31 -1.36
C ASP A 96 5.68 -11.14 -1.87
N PRO A 97 5.88 -12.39 -1.39
CA PRO A 97 7.01 -13.18 -1.85
C PRO A 97 6.91 -13.53 -3.34
N GLY A 98 5.69 -13.60 -3.88
CA GLY A 98 5.48 -13.89 -5.29
C GLY A 98 5.78 -12.71 -6.21
N ILE A 99 5.63 -11.46 -5.75
CA ILE A 99 5.91 -10.25 -6.55
C ILE A 99 7.37 -10.24 -7.01
N MET A 100 8.28 -10.58 -6.08
CA MET A 100 9.73 -10.60 -6.32
C MET A 100 10.25 -11.98 -6.77
N SER A 101 9.36 -12.95 -7.00
CA SER A 101 9.75 -14.31 -7.39
C SER A 101 9.91 -14.45 -8.91
N ILE A 102 10.57 -15.54 -9.32
CA ILE A 102 10.64 -15.93 -10.72
C ILE A 102 9.21 -16.20 -11.22
N PRO A 103 8.78 -15.63 -12.36
CA PRO A 103 7.39 -15.71 -12.85
C PRO A 103 7.03 -17.06 -13.46
N ILE A 104 7.28 -18.13 -12.73
CA ILE A 104 6.94 -19.50 -13.12
C ILE A 104 5.65 -19.88 -12.42
N ASN A 105 4.56 -19.93 -13.19
CA ASN A 105 3.24 -20.34 -12.70
C ASN A 105 3.13 -21.86 -12.59
N PHE A 106 3.91 -22.45 -11.69
CA PHE A 106 3.89 -23.89 -11.41
C PHE A 106 3.37 -24.15 -9.99
N PRO A 107 2.56 -25.21 -9.75
CA PRO A 107 2.05 -25.50 -8.41
C PRO A 107 3.15 -25.55 -7.36
N GLY A 108 2.97 -24.82 -6.25
CA GLY A 108 3.94 -24.76 -5.15
C GLY A 108 4.99 -23.66 -5.25
N THR A 109 5.11 -22.95 -6.39
CA THR A 109 5.98 -21.77 -6.48
C THR A 109 5.38 -20.57 -5.74
N TYR A 110 6.24 -19.64 -5.29
CA TYR A 110 5.81 -18.35 -4.74
C TYR A 110 4.92 -17.58 -5.72
N PHE A 111 5.26 -17.57 -7.01
CA PHE A 111 4.45 -16.92 -8.04
C PHE A 111 3.04 -17.54 -8.19
N ASN A 112 2.93 -18.87 -8.17
CA ASN A 112 1.62 -19.54 -8.24
C ASN A 112 0.76 -19.25 -7.01
N ARG A 113 1.36 -19.25 -5.81
CA ARG A 113 0.64 -18.89 -4.57
C ARG A 113 0.17 -17.44 -4.60
N ALA A 114 1.03 -16.51 -5.01
CA ALA A 114 0.67 -15.11 -5.14
C ALA A 114 -0.48 -14.88 -6.14
N ILE A 115 -0.49 -15.56 -7.30
CA ILE A 115 -1.62 -15.46 -8.25
C ILE A 115 -2.93 -15.89 -7.58
N LYS A 116 -2.93 -17.01 -6.85
CA LYS A 116 -4.12 -17.52 -6.16
C LYS A 116 -4.58 -16.57 -5.05
N ALA A 117 -3.66 -16.13 -4.20
CA ALA A 117 -3.93 -15.19 -3.11
C ALA A 117 -4.44 -13.84 -3.65
N SER A 118 -3.81 -13.30 -4.70
CA SER A 118 -4.24 -12.05 -5.34
C SER A 118 -5.66 -12.16 -5.92
N LYS A 119 -6.05 -13.33 -6.45
CA LYS A 119 -7.42 -13.57 -6.92
C LYS A 119 -8.41 -13.49 -5.75
N VAL A 120 -8.13 -14.19 -4.66
CA VAL A 120 -8.97 -14.18 -3.45
C VAL A 120 -9.13 -12.76 -2.90
N MET A 121 -8.03 -12.01 -2.80
CA MET A 121 -8.04 -10.63 -2.31
C MET A 121 -8.85 -9.69 -3.21
N ARG A 122 -8.69 -9.81 -4.54
CA ARG A 122 -9.50 -9.03 -5.50
C ARG A 122 -10.99 -9.34 -5.39
N ASP A 123 -11.36 -10.61 -5.25
CA ASP A 123 -12.76 -11.01 -5.12
C ASP A 123 -13.37 -10.44 -3.83
N LYS A 124 -12.63 -10.47 -2.72
CA LYS A 124 -13.04 -9.83 -1.45
C LYS A 124 -13.23 -8.32 -1.59
N ILE A 125 -12.23 -7.61 -2.13
CA ILE A 125 -12.31 -6.16 -2.34
C ILE A 125 -13.47 -5.82 -3.27
N LYS A 126 -13.73 -6.62 -4.29
CA LYS A 126 -14.87 -6.42 -5.19
C LYS A 126 -16.21 -6.54 -4.48
N LEU A 127 -16.36 -7.51 -3.57
CA LEU A 127 -17.56 -7.63 -2.74
C LEU A 127 -17.74 -6.39 -1.85
N PHE A 128 -16.66 -5.89 -1.25
CA PHE A 128 -16.68 -4.68 -0.44
C PHE A 128 -17.09 -3.43 -1.26
N VAL A 129 -16.51 -3.26 -2.44
CA VAL A 129 -16.88 -2.18 -3.38
C VAL A 129 -18.35 -2.28 -3.79
N ARG A 130 -18.83 -3.49 -4.07
CA ARG A 130 -20.23 -3.74 -4.44
C ARG A 130 -21.18 -3.36 -3.32
N GLN A 131 -20.87 -3.75 -2.08
CA GLN A 131 -21.67 -3.38 -0.92
C GLN A 131 -21.73 -1.86 -0.76
N ALA A 132 -20.57 -1.19 -0.77
CA ALA A 132 -20.50 0.26 -0.67
C ALA A 132 -21.27 0.99 -1.78
N LYS A 133 -21.30 0.43 -3.00
CA LYS A 133 -22.08 0.96 -4.11
C LYS A 133 -23.59 0.79 -3.90
N ASN A 134 -24.03 -0.35 -3.36
CA ASN A 134 -25.44 -0.57 -3.03
C ASN A 134 -25.89 0.39 -1.93
N ASP A 135 -25.08 0.55 -0.87
CA ASP A 135 -25.39 1.48 0.22
C ASP A 135 -25.52 2.93 -0.28
N LEU A 136 -24.74 3.32 -1.31
CA LEU A 136 -24.86 4.64 -1.95
C LEU A 136 -26.19 4.80 -2.69
N GLN A 137 -26.68 3.75 -3.33
CA GLN A 137 -27.96 3.77 -4.05
C GLN A 137 -29.16 3.77 -3.09
N GLU A 138 -29.01 3.11 -1.94
CA GLU A 138 -30.04 3.03 -0.89
C GLU A 138 -30.05 4.26 0.03
N GLY A 139 -29.08 5.16 -0.10
CA GLY A 139 -28.92 6.33 0.78
C GLY A 139 -28.43 5.98 2.20
N SER A 140 -27.94 4.76 2.40
CA SER A 140 -27.39 4.24 3.66
C SER A 140 -25.87 4.27 3.72
N ALA A 141 -25.21 4.80 2.69
CA ALA A 141 -23.75 4.82 2.58
C ALA A 141 -23.05 5.59 3.70
N SER A 142 -21.92 5.03 4.11
CA SER A 142 -20.96 5.69 4.99
C SER A 142 -20.53 7.06 4.44
N GLU A 143 -20.36 8.04 5.33
CA GLU A 143 -19.72 9.32 5.02
C GLU A 143 -18.20 9.22 4.77
N SER A 144 -17.66 8.00 4.75
CA SER A 144 -16.24 7.73 4.48
C SER A 144 -15.72 8.52 3.29
N LYS A 145 -14.58 9.19 3.52
CA LYS A 145 -13.84 9.98 2.53
C LYS A 145 -12.74 9.17 1.85
N SER A 146 -12.82 7.84 1.91
CA SER A 146 -11.82 6.96 1.31
C SER A 146 -11.73 7.16 -0.20
N PHE A 147 -10.57 6.81 -0.78
CA PHE A 147 -10.37 6.87 -2.23
C PHE A 147 -11.43 6.05 -2.99
N MET A 148 -11.79 4.87 -2.46
CA MET A 148 -12.87 4.04 -3.00
C MET A 148 -14.21 4.79 -3.05
N MET A 149 -14.63 5.42 -1.95
CA MET A 149 -15.89 6.18 -1.92
C MET A 149 -15.85 7.39 -2.84
N HIS A 150 -14.69 8.04 -2.96
CA HIS A 150 -14.50 9.11 -3.94
C HIS A 150 -14.68 8.61 -5.38
N MET A 151 -14.10 7.46 -5.74
CA MET A 151 -14.31 6.85 -7.07
C MET A 151 -15.76 6.47 -7.33
N LEU A 152 -16.48 5.97 -6.31
CA LEU A 152 -17.88 5.58 -6.46
C LEU A 152 -18.82 6.79 -6.62
N ARG A 153 -18.46 7.95 -6.05
CA ARG A 153 -19.25 9.19 -6.10
C ARG A 153 -18.91 10.08 -7.31
N THR A 154 -17.80 9.83 -7.99
CA THR A 154 -17.30 10.72 -9.05
C THR A 154 -17.46 10.05 -10.41
N ALA A 155 -18.20 10.69 -11.30
CA ALA A 155 -18.29 10.30 -12.69
C ALA A 155 -17.01 10.68 -13.46
N ASP A 156 -16.72 9.96 -14.54
CA ASP A 156 -15.63 10.28 -15.45
C ASP A 156 -15.94 11.53 -16.31
N GLU A 157 -15.04 11.87 -17.23
CA GLU A 157 -15.19 13.03 -18.14
C GLU A 157 -16.43 12.94 -19.04
N ASN A 158 -16.92 11.73 -19.29
CA ASN A 158 -18.09 11.46 -20.11
C ASN A 158 -19.38 11.35 -19.26
N GLY A 159 -19.30 11.63 -17.96
CA GLY A 159 -20.42 11.48 -17.03
C GLY A 159 -20.73 10.03 -16.65
N GLN A 160 -19.84 9.08 -16.95
CA GLN A 160 -20.05 7.66 -16.63
C GLN A 160 -19.41 7.29 -15.28
N PHE A 161 -20.16 6.56 -14.44
CA PHE A 161 -19.64 6.03 -13.19
C PHE A 161 -18.83 4.75 -13.41
N TYR A 162 -17.77 4.57 -12.63
CA TYR A 162 -16.92 3.39 -12.69
C TYR A 162 -17.67 2.12 -12.26
N ASN A 163 -17.40 1.01 -12.96
CA ASN A 163 -17.91 -0.29 -12.54
C ASN A 163 -17.13 -0.85 -11.34
N GLU A 164 -17.75 -1.77 -10.60
CA GLU A 164 -17.20 -2.34 -9.36
C GLU A 164 -15.84 -3.01 -9.57
N SER A 165 -15.68 -3.77 -10.65
CA SER A 165 -14.43 -4.48 -10.94
C SER A 165 -13.28 -3.49 -11.19
N TYR A 166 -13.58 -2.37 -11.84
CA TYR A 166 -12.63 -1.30 -12.11
C TYR A 166 -12.21 -0.61 -10.81
N VAL A 167 -13.16 -0.21 -9.97
CA VAL A 167 -12.85 0.41 -8.67
C VAL A 167 -12.02 -0.54 -7.81
N ALA A 168 -12.48 -1.80 -7.66
CA ALA A 168 -11.81 -2.84 -6.89
C ALA A 168 -10.35 -3.06 -7.32
N HIS A 169 -10.10 -3.09 -8.62
CA HIS A 169 -8.75 -3.25 -9.17
C HIS A 169 -7.82 -2.10 -8.79
N ASN A 170 -8.28 -0.86 -8.96
CA ASN A 170 -7.45 0.32 -8.69
C ASN A 170 -7.16 0.47 -7.20
N VAL A 171 -8.16 0.27 -6.33
CA VAL A 171 -7.96 0.36 -4.88
C VAL A 171 -7.06 -0.78 -4.36
N TYR A 172 -7.17 -1.98 -4.94
CA TYR A 172 -6.24 -3.09 -4.63
C TYR A 172 -4.79 -2.70 -4.93
N GLY A 173 -4.53 -2.18 -6.13
CA GLY A 173 -3.18 -1.75 -6.52
C GLY A 173 -2.63 -0.64 -5.62
N LEU A 174 -3.49 0.28 -5.17
CA LEU A 174 -3.11 1.36 -4.25
C LEU A 174 -2.80 0.86 -2.83
N VAL A 175 -3.60 -0.09 -2.31
CA VAL A 175 -3.31 -0.72 -1.01
C VAL A 175 -1.96 -1.40 -1.08
N GLU A 176 -1.77 -2.32 -2.04
CA GLU A 176 -0.52 -3.07 -2.26
C GLU A 176 0.71 -2.14 -2.39
N GLY A 177 0.62 -1.12 -3.25
CA GLY A 177 1.73 -0.18 -3.46
C GLY A 177 1.99 0.77 -2.28
N GLY A 178 0.95 1.08 -1.52
CA GLY A 178 1.00 2.06 -0.45
C GLY A 178 1.67 1.54 0.82
N TYR A 179 1.29 0.36 1.30
CA TYR A 179 1.71 -0.07 2.63
C TYR A 179 3.19 -0.50 2.68
N GLY A 180 3.67 -1.32 1.73
CA GLY A 180 5.04 -1.87 1.77
C GLY A 180 6.14 -0.81 1.65
N THR A 181 5.88 0.22 0.84
CA THR A 181 6.75 1.39 0.69
C THR A 181 6.86 2.16 2.01
N LEU A 182 5.72 2.47 2.64
CA LEU A 182 5.68 3.16 3.93
C LEU A 182 6.32 2.33 5.05
N THR A 183 6.12 1.02 5.04
CA THR A 183 6.75 0.10 6.01
C THR A 183 8.26 0.22 5.96
N SER A 184 8.81 0.19 4.74
CA SER A 184 10.25 0.30 4.53
C SER A 184 10.77 1.65 5.03
N ILE A 185 10.14 2.76 4.63
CA ILE A 185 10.51 4.12 5.08
C ILE A 185 10.51 4.18 6.60
N LEU A 186 9.40 3.85 7.25
CA LEU A 186 9.26 3.98 8.70
C LEU A 186 10.24 3.07 9.45
N THR A 187 10.50 1.86 8.94
CA THR A 187 11.51 0.97 9.51
C THR A 187 12.90 1.61 9.46
N PHE A 188 13.29 2.19 8.32
CA PHE A 188 14.58 2.87 8.18
C PHE A 188 14.66 4.14 9.01
N ILE A 189 13.58 4.91 9.10
CA ILE A 189 13.47 6.07 10.00
C ILE A 189 13.76 5.65 11.44
N MET A 190 13.09 4.60 11.93
CA MET A 190 13.30 4.11 13.30
C MET A 190 14.71 3.58 13.51
N LYS A 191 15.28 2.86 12.53
CA LYS A 191 16.67 2.39 12.58
C LYS A 191 17.65 3.56 12.65
N TYR A 192 17.51 4.54 11.76
CA TYR A 192 18.40 5.69 11.67
C TYR A 192 18.37 6.50 12.97
N LEU A 193 17.18 6.84 13.48
CA LEU A 193 17.05 7.56 14.74
C LEU A 193 17.65 6.79 15.93
N SER A 194 17.61 5.46 15.91
CA SER A 194 18.24 4.63 16.95
C SER A 194 19.78 4.58 16.87
N GLU A 195 20.35 4.73 15.67
CA GLU A 195 21.80 4.70 15.45
C GLU A 195 22.45 6.08 15.60
N PHE A 196 21.68 7.17 15.48
CA PHE A 196 22.16 8.55 15.55
C PHE A 196 21.40 9.37 16.60
N PRO A 197 21.72 9.23 17.91
CA PRO A 197 21.01 9.91 19.00
C PRO A 197 20.99 11.44 18.88
N HIS A 198 22.07 12.05 18.37
CA HIS A 198 22.10 13.50 18.14
C HIS A 198 21.02 13.96 17.15
N VAL A 199 20.73 13.17 16.11
CA VAL A 199 19.63 13.48 15.18
C VAL A 199 18.28 13.28 15.85
N TYR A 200 18.15 12.23 16.68
CA TYR A 200 16.93 12.01 17.45
C TYR A 200 16.61 13.20 18.36
N ASP A 201 17.61 13.71 19.10
CA ASP A 201 17.45 14.86 19.98
C ASP A 201 17.03 16.11 19.19
N GLU A 202 17.63 16.37 18.03
CA GLU A 202 17.24 17.49 17.16
C GLU A 202 15.80 17.37 16.64
N VAL A 203 15.38 16.17 16.26
CA VAL A 203 14.00 15.90 15.81
C VAL A 203 13.02 16.10 16.95
N LEU A 204 13.37 15.65 18.17
CA LEU A 204 12.57 15.80 19.38
C LEU A 204 12.41 17.27 19.78
N GLU A 205 13.47 18.08 19.63
CA GLU A 205 13.45 19.52 19.86
C GLU A 205 12.70 20.31 18.76
N GLY A 206 12.24 19.64 17.69
CA GLY A 206 11.44 20.26 16.63
C GLY A 206 12.24 21.13 15.66
N LYS A 207 13.55 20.89 15.49
CA LYS A 207 14.39 21.65 14.57
C LYS A 207 14.03 21.34 13.11
N ALA A 208 13.37 22.28 12.43
CA ALA A 208 12.79 22.10 11.09
C ALA A 208 13.82 21.82 9.97
N HIS A 209 15.07 22.27 10.12
CA HIS A 209 16.14 22.05 9.14
C HIS A 209 16.49 20.55 9.01
N THR A 210 16.51 19.85 10.14
CA THR A 210 16.85 18.42 10.23
C THR A 210 15.72 17.54 9.69
N GLN A 211 14.45 17.91 9.93
CA GLN A 211 13.30 17.16 9.39
C GLN A 211 13.31 17.11 7.85
N THR A 212 13.54 18.25 7.20
CA THR A 212 13.50 18.33 5.73
C THR A 212 14.65 17.54 5.07
N GLN A 213 15.84 17.61 5.67
CA GLN A 213 17.01 16.87 5.20
C GLN A 213 16.86 15.37 5.44
N PHE A 214 16.33 14.99 6.61
CA PHE A 214 16.00 13.61 6.96
C PHE A 214 15.02 12.96 5.96
N TYR A 215 13.93 13.65 5.61
CA TYR A 215 12.97 13.14 4.62
C TYR A 215 13.61 12.98 3.23
N ARG A 216 14.48 13.91 2.83
CA ARG A 216 15.23 13.80 1.56
C ARG A 216 16.14 12.58 1.56
N ASP A 217 16.93 12.39 2.61
CA ASP A 217 17.91 11.31 2.68
C ASP A 217 17.22 9.94 2.75
N ALA A 218 16.08 9.82 3.44
CA ALA A 218 15.27 8.61 3.45
C ALA A 218 14.71 8.26 2.05
N ILE A 219 14.21 9.26 1.31
CA ILE A 219 13.71 9.07 -0.07
C ILE A 219 14.85 8.67 -1.01
N LEU A 220 16.01 9.33 -0.92
CA LEU A 220 17.19 9.02 -1.72
C LEU A 220 17.71 7.61 -1.46
N PHE A 221 17.78 7.22 -0.18
CA PHE A 221 18.18 5.86 0.20
C PHE A 221 17.22 4.79 -0.36
N MET A 222 15.90 5.04 -0.34
CA MET A 222 14.93 4.11 -0.92
C MET A 222 15.04 4.00 -2.45
N ASN A 223 15.27 5.12 -3.14
CA ASN A 223 15.52 5.10 -4.59
C ASN A 223 16.80 4.31 -4.92
N GLN A 224 17.86 4.49 -4.11
CA GLN A 224 19.10 3.73 -4.23
C GLN A 224 18.87 2.23 -3.98
N PHE A 225 18.05 1.87 -2.98
CA PHE A 225 17.72 0.48 -2.66
C PHE A 225 16.89 -0.20 -3.75
N SER A 226 15.88 0.47 -4.30
CA SER A 226 15.14 -0.01 -5.48
C SER A 226 16.07 -0.25 -6.67
N HIS A 227 17.02 0.66 -6.91
CA HIS A 227 18.00 0.51 -7.97
C HIS A 227 18.99 -0.65 -7.71
N ASN A 228 19.46 -0.82 -6.48
CA ASN A 228 20.43 -1.84 -6.10
C ASN A 228 19.81 -3.24 -6.01
N SER A 229 18.56 -3.35 -5.59
CA SER A 229 17.79 -4.61 -5.60
C SER A 229 17.51 -5.08 -7.02
N ALA A 230 17.19 -4.17 -7.94
CA ALA A 230 17.04 -4.47 -9.37
C ALA A 230 18.37 -4.94 -10.01
N ILE A 231 19.50 -4.31 -9.66
CA ILE A 231 20.84 -4.74 -10.10
C ILE A 231 21.22 -6.10 -9.51
N SER A 232 20.95 -6.32 -8.22
CA SER A 232 21.21 -7.60 -7.54
C SER A 232 20.43 -8.75 -8.18
N LEU A 233 19.18 -8.53 -8.57
CA LEU A 233 18.36 -9.49 -9.32
C LEU A 233 18.91 -9.73 -10.74
N GLY A 234 19.35 -8.69 -11.44
CA GLY A 234 19.99 -8.81 -12.76
C GLY A 234 21.27 -9.65 -12.73
N ASN A 235 22.17 -9.37 -11.79
CA ASN A 235 23.43 -10.10 -11.66
C ASN A 235 23.23 -11.57 -11.27
N ARG A 236 22.18 -11.89 -10.50
CA ARG A 236 21.83 -13.26 -10.12
C ARG A 236 21.26 -14.06 -11.29
N ILE A 237 20.59 -13.39 -12.23
CA ILE A 237 20.08 -14.01 -13.48
C ILE A 237 21.25 -14.30 -14.42
N ASP A 238 22.22 -13.41 -14.53
CA ASP A 238 23.39 -13.61 -15.37
C ASP A 238 24.30 -14.73 -14.83
N GLU A 239 24.54 -14.80 -13.51
CA GLU A 239 25.31 -15.91 -12.92
C GLU A 239 24.66 -17.29 -13.10
N GLN A 240 23.33 -17.38 -13.17
CA GLN A 240 22.64 -18.64 -13.45
C GLN A 240 22.64 -19.00 -14.94
N ARG A 241 22.79 -18.01 -15.83
CA ARG A 241 22.88 -18.22 -17.29
C ARG A 241 24.24 -18.76 -17.75
N PHE A 242 25.31 -18.51 -16.98
CA PHE A 242 26.67 -18.99 -17.28
C PHE A 242 27.01 -20.36 -16.66
N LYS A 243 26.06 -21.03 -15.99
CA LYS A 243 26.25 -22.36 -15.39
C LYS A 243 25.42 -23.49 -16.04
N THR A 244 24.95 -23.30 -17.27
CA THR A 244 24.33 -24.35 -18.09
C THR A 244 25.11 -24.51 -19.38
#